data_AF-A0A8T1UIZ5-F1
#
_entry.id   AF-A0A8T1UIZ5-F1
#
_cell.length_a   1.000
_cell.length_b   1.000
_cell.length_c   1.000
_cell.angle_alpha   90.00
_cell.angle_beta   90.00
_cell.angle_gamma   90.00
#
_symmetry.space_group_name_H-M   'P 1'
#
loop_
_entity.id
_entity.type
_entity.pdbx_description
1 polymer ?
#
loop_
_entity_poly.entity_id
_entity_poly.type
_entity_poly.pdbx_seq_one_letter_code
_entity_poly.pdbx_strand_id
1 'polypeptide(L)'
;MAKTLQRNAVDARAAVNPETYRCFLDDLRGCFEAPESKDVREVLLLMLVMCEWPKEEPPQLRGMMGDLVKIVRDWVTSKPIRFWTFQPWLAAMLSSKSEVLASVYVSELFKTGLLQPCTTACSLSYSEREFVERVATLVLQPEGVEDVLKPALTKLDPHLQQVYFNVDSSPHR
;
A
#
# COMPACT_ATOMS: atom_id res chain seq x y z
N MET A 1 -4.85 -20.76 -11.60
CA MET A 1 -5.13 -20.02 -10.35
C MET A 1 -5.96 -18.76 -10.56
N ALA A 2 -5.65 -17.90 -11.54
CA ALA A 2 -6.46 -16.70 -11.83
C ALA A 2 -7.95 -16.98 -12.14
N LYS A 3 -8.26 -18.07 -12.86
CA LYS A 3 -9.65 -18.51 -13.10
C LYS A 3 -10.38 -19.00 -11.84
N THR A 4 -9.65 -19.45 -10.83
CA THR A 4 -10.20 -19.88 -9.53
C THR A 4 -10.51 -18.66 -8.66
N LEU A 5 -9.64 -17.64 -8.69
CA LEU A 5 -9.86 -16.36 -8.01
C LEU A 5 -10.99 -15.55 -8.64
N GLN A 6 -11.11 -15.52 -9.97
CA GLN A 6 -12.26 -14.92 -10.66
C GLN A 6 -13.57 -15.64 -10.36
N ARG A 7 -13.52 -16.97 -10.20
CA ARG A 7 -14.70 -17.76 -9.81
C ARG A 7 -15.12 -17.50 -8.35
N ASN A 8 -14.16 -17.20 -7.47
CA ASN A 8 -14.44 -16.87 -6.07
C ASN A 8 -14.86 -15.41 -5.85
N ALA A 9 -14.35 -14.46 -6.66
CA ALA A 9 -14.72 -13.04 -6.58
C ALA A 9 -16.16 -12.76 -7.04
N VAL A 10 -16.77 -13.68 -7.79
CA VAL A 10 -18.13 -13.57 -8.34
C VAL A 10 -19.11 -14.57 -7.70
N ASP A 11 -18.67 -15.36 -6.72
CA ASP A 11 -19.62 -16.09 -5.88
C ASP A 11 -20.11 -15.19 -4.75
N ALA A 12 -21.09 -14.35 -5.09
CA ALA A 12 -22.03 -13.72 -4.15
C ALA A 12 -22.74 -14.73 -3.20
N ARG A 13 -22.40 -16.03 -3.32
CA ARG A 13 -22.77 -17.15 -2.44
C ARG A 13 -21.81 -17.36 -1.26
N ALA A 14 -20.54 -16.94 -1.32
CA ALA A 14 -19.62 -17.05 -0.16
C ALA A 14 -20.11 -16.23 1.04
N ALA A 15 -20.85 -15.17 0.76
CA ALA A 15 -21.55 -14.34 1.74
C ALA A 15 -22.76 -15.00 2.44
N VAL A 16 -23.18 -16.19 2.02
CA VAL A 16 -24.38 -16.85 2.56
C VAL A 16 -24.05 -17.76 3.75
N ASN A 17 -22.79 -18.21 3.89
CA ASN A 17 -22.33 -19.04 5.01
C ASN A 17 -21.11 -18.41 5.71
N PRO A 18 -21.22 -18.02 6.99
CA PRO A 18 -20.10 -17.47 7.78
C PRO A 18 -18.85 -18.34 7.81
N GLU A 19 -18.98 -19.68 7.80
CA GLU A 19 -17.83 -20.59 7.82
C GLU A 19 -17.06 -20.55 6.49
N THR A 20 -17.78 -20.55 5.37
CA THR A 20 -17.17 -20.44 4.04
C THR A 20 -16.45 -19.10 3.89
N TYR A 21 -17.07 -18.02 4.38
CA TYR A 21 -16.45 -16.69 4.39
C TYR A 21 -15.17 -16.67 5.24
N ARG A 22 -15.21 -17.26 6.44
CA ARG A 22 -14.02 -17.36 7.30
C ARG A 22 -12.90 -18.17 6.65
N CYS A 23 -13.21 -19.34 6.07
CA CYS A 23 -12.22 -20.15 5.34
C CYS A 23 -11.61 -19.37 4.18
N PHE A 24 -12.41 -18.61 3.43
CA PHE A 24 -11.92 -17.74 2.36
C PHE A 24 -10.94 -16.68 2.86
N LEU A 25 -11.24 -16.01 3.98
CA LEU A 25 -10.32 -15.03 4.58
C LEU A 25 -9.02 -15.68 5.07
N ASP A 26 -9.09 -16.89 5.63
CA ASP A 26 -7.91 -17.64 6.07
C ASP A 26 -7.03 -18.07 4.88
N ASP A 27 -7.64 -18.53 3.79
CA ASP A 27 -6.93 -18.86 2.54
C ASP A 27 -6.24 -17.62 1.94
N LEU A 28 -6.91 -16.47 1.96
CA LEU A 28 -6.32 -15.20 1.52
C LEU A 28 -5.13 -14.78 2.40
N ARG A 29 -5.23 -14.92 3.73
CA ARG A 29 -4.09 -14.67 4.63
C ARG A 29 -2.93 -15.60 4.30
N GLY A 30 -3.20 -16.88 4.05
CA GLY A 30 -2.19 -17.84 3.59
C GLY A 30 -1.49 -17.40 2.31
N CYS A 31 -2.24 -16.88 1.33
CA CYS A 31 -1.70 -16.34 0.08
C CYS A 31 -0.81 -15.09 0.31
N PHE A 32 -1.09 -14.28 1.33
CA PHE A 32 -0.25 -13.12 1.64
C PHE A 32 1.09 -13.53 2.26
N GLU A 33 1.11 -14.57 3.10
CA GLU A 33 2.36 -15.08 3.67
C GLU A 33 3.19 -15.95 2.70
N ALA A 34 2.55 -16.54 1.69
CA ALA A 34 3.20 -17.37 0.68
C ALA A 34 4.05 -16.53 -0.33
N PRO A 35 5.37 -16.77 -0.45
CA PRO A 35 6.25 -16.03 -1.37
C PRO A 35 5.79 -16.07 -2.84
N GLU A 36 5.33 -17.23 -3.29
CA GLU A 36 4.90 -17.53 -4.67
C GLU A 36 3.57 -16.88 -5.06
N SER A 37 2.81 -16.36 -4.10
CA SER A 37 1.46 -15.84 -4.33
C SER A 37 1.48 -14.33 -4.67
N LYS A 38 2.45 -13.89 -5.49
CA LYS A 38 2.59 -12.48 -5.91
C LYS A 38 1.37 -12.00 -6.69
N ASP A 39 0.91 -12.80 -7.65
CA ASP A 39 -0.23 -12.45 -8.50
C ASP A 39 -1.51 -12.25 -7.69
N VAL A 40 -1.74 -13.07 -6.66
CA VAL A 40 -2.92 -12.98 -5.80
C VAL A 40 -2.90 -11.67 -5.00
N ARG A 41 -1.73 -11.31 -4.45
CA ARG A 41 -1.54 -10.06 -3.71
C ARG A 41 -1.79 -8.85 -4.62
N GLU A 42 -1.23 -8.86 -5.81
CA GLU A 42 -1.39 -7.77 -6.78
C GLU A 42 -2.85 -7.62 -7.22
N VAL A 43 -3.55 -8.72 -7.54
CA VAL A 43 -4.97 -8.68 -7.89
C VAL A 43 -5.83 -8.15 -6.74
N LEU A 44 -5.59 -8.61 -5.50
CA LEU A 44 -6.35 -8.12 -4.35
C LEU A 44 -6.13 -6.62 -4.13
N LEU A 45 -4.88 -6.16 -4.24
CA LEU A 45 -4.54 -4.75 -4.08
C LEU A 45 -5.17 -3.90 -5.16
N LEU A 46 -5.07 -4.31 -6.43
CA LEU A 46 -5.74 -3.64 -7.54
C LEU A 46 -7.25 -3.54 -7.30
N MET A 47 -7.90 -4.59 -6.80
CA MET A 47 -9.31 -4.56 -6.44
C MET A 47 -9.59 -3.56 -5.31
N LEU A 48 -8.73 -3.48 -4.29
CA LEU A 48 -8.88 -2.53 -3.18
C LEU A 48 -8.70 -1.07 -3.63
N VAL A 49 -7.76 -0.80 -4.55
CA VAL A 49 -7.37 0.56 -4.91
C VAL A 49 -8.05 1.11 -6.16
N MET A 50 -8.32 0.26 -7.16
CA MET A 50 -8.88 0.68 -8.46
C MET A 50 -10.38 0.48 -8.57
N CYS A 51 -10.97 -0.48 -7.85
CA CYS A 51 -12.41 -0.73 -7.96
C CYS A 51 -13.19 0.30 -7.14
N GLU A 52 -14.24 0.83 -7.74
CA GLU A 52 -15.26 1.59 -7.02
C GLU A 52 -16.07 0.61 -6.16
N TRP A 53 -15.87 0.71 -4.85
CA TRP A 53 -16.69 -0.02 -3.89
C TRP A 53 -18.05 0.67 -3.77
N PRO A 54 -19.15 -0.09 -3.75
CA PRO A 54 -20.48 0.50 -3.61
C PRO A 54 -20.56 1.26 -2.28
N LYS A 55 -21.12 2.49 -2.31
CA LYS A 55 -21.29 3.32 -1.11
C LYS A 55 -22.11 2.60 -0.04
N GLU A 56 -23.09 1.81 -0.48
CA GLU A 56 -23.84 0.89 0.36
C GLU A 56 -23.45 -0.53 -0.01
N GLU A 57 -22.72 -1.19 0.89
CA GLU A 57 -22.35 -2.59 0.69
C GLU A 57 -23.62 -3.46 0.69
N PRO A 58 -23.81 -4.33 -0.33
CA PRO A 58 -24.84 -5.35 -0.28
C PRO A 58 -24.74 -6.11 1.05
N PRO A 59 -25.86 -6.54 1.66
CA PRO A 59 -25.83 -7.27 2.93
C PRO A 59 -24.86 -8.46 2.94
N GLN A 60 -24.67 -9.08 1.78
CA GLN A 60 -23.74 -10.17 1.52
C GLN A 60 -22.26 -9.77 1.66
N LEU A 61 -21.89 -8.57 1.25
CA LEU A 61 -20.50 -8.10 1.23
C LEU A 61 -20.18 -7.20 2.43
N ARG A 62 -21.10 -7.11 3.39
CA ARG A 62 -20.97 -6.22 4.55
C ARG A 62 -19.69 -6.53 5.32
N GLY A 63 -18.81 -5.55 5.42
CA GLY A 63 -17.53 -5.64 6.13
C GLY A 63 -16.40 -6.26 5.32
N MET A 64 -16.66 -6.75 4.10
CA MET A 64 -15.64 -7.42 3.28
C MET A 64 -14.48 -6.49 2.93
N MET A 65 -14.78 -5.24 2.56
CA MET A 65 -13.73 -4.24 2.29
C MET A 65 -12.84 -4.04 3.52
N GLY A 66 -13.46 -3.92 4.70
CA GLY A 66 -12.74 -3.78 5.97
C GLY A 66 -11.86 -4.99 6.30
N ASP A 67 -12.36 -6.20 6.09
CA ASP A 67 -11.62 -7.44 6.32
C ASP A 67 -10.43 -7.58 5.36
N LEU A 68 -10.61 -7.24 4.08
CA LEU A 68 -9.54 -7.28 3.09
C LEU A 68 -8.46 -6.22 3.38
N VAL A 69 -8.86 -4.98 3.71
CA VAL A 69 -7.93 -3.93 4.15
C VAL A 69 -7.18 -4.38 5.40
N LYS A 70 -7.86 -5.05 6.34
CA LYS A 70 -7.24 -5.60 7.54
C LYS A 70 -6.18 -6.65 7.22
N ILE A 71 -6.44 -7.60 6.31
CA ILE A 71 -5.44 -8.60 5.88
C ILE A 71 -4.20 -7.91 5.34
N VAL A 72 -4.36 -6.94 4.44
CA VAL A 72 -3.23 -6.20 3.86
C VAL A 72 -2.48 -5.42 4.93
N ARG A 73 -3.20 -4.71 5.80
CA ARG A 73 -2.64 -3.92 6.90
C ARG A 73 -1.83 -4.77 7.85
N ASP A 74 -2.37 -5.89 8.32
CA ASP A 74 -1.69 -6.77 9.27
C ASP A 74 -0.42 -7.38 8.62
N TRP A 75 -0.50 -7.70 7.32
CA TRP A 75 0.63 -8.18 6.53
C TRP A 75 1.74 -7.12 6.35
N VAL A 76 1.42 -5.87 5.99
CA VAL A 76 2.47 -4.84 5.86
C VAL A 76 2.98 -4.36 7.23
N THR A 77 2.12 -4.32 8.27
CA THR A 77 2.54 -3.89 9.60
C THR A 77 3.55 -4.86 10.21
N SER A 78 3.42 -6.16 9.95
CA SER A 78 4.38 -7.17 10.44
C SER A 78 5.73 -7.09 9.72
N LYS A 79 5.79 -6.66 8.45
CA LYS A 79 7.04 -6.41 7.71
C LYS A 79 6.86 -5.22 6.76
N PRO A 80 7.11 -3.97 7.21
CA PRO A 80 6.84 -2.76 6.43
C PRO A 80 7.57 -2.70 5.09
N ILE A 81 8.74 -3.33 4.98
CA ILE A 81 9.47 -3.48 3.72
C ILE A 81 8.64 -4.11 2.58
N ARG A 82 7.54 -4.80 2.90
CA ARG A 82 6.61 -5.38 1.90
C ARG A 82 6.02 -4.33 0.95
N PHE A 83 5.95 -3.05 1.32
CA PHE A 83 5.56 -1.97 0.39
C PHE A 83 6.48 -1.86 -0.84
N TRP A 84 7.74 -2.27 -0.73
CA TRP A 84 8.70 -2.28 -1.84
C TRP A 84 8.45 -3.39 -2.85
N THR A 85 7.60 -4.36 -2.52
CA THR A 85 7.19 -5.41 -3.47
C THR A 85 6.21 -4.88 -4.53
N PHE A 86 5.68 -3.67 -4.33
CA PHE A 86 4.74 -3.01 -5.23
C PHE A 86 5.37 -1.84 -5.97
N GLN A 87 4.80 -1.54 -7.12
CA GLN A 87 5.07 -0.31 -7.86
C GLN A 87 4.74 0.91 -6.98
N PRO A 88 5.49 2.03 -7.10
CA PRO A 88 5.32 3.22 -6.28
C PRO A 88 3.86 3.70 -6.18
N TRP A 89 3.16 3.79 -7.32
CA TRP A 89 1.77 4.23 -7.37
C TRP A 89 0.81 3.30 -6.62
N LEU A 90 1.03 1.98 -6.68
CA LEU A 90 0.16 0.99 -6.02
C LEU A 90 0.35 1.04 -4.49
N ALA A 91 1.59 1.21 -4.04
CA ALA A 91 1.91 1.42 -2.63
C ALA A 91 1.29 2.73 -2.09
N ALA A 92 1.34 3.80 -2.88
CA ALA A 92 0.72 5.08 -2.53
C ALA A 92 -0.81 4.98 -2.43
N MET A 93 -1.47 4.35 -3.41
CA MET A 93 -2.93 4.18 -3.36
C MET A 93 -3.40 3.20 -2.29
N LEU A 94 -2.57 2.22 -1.92
CA LEU A 94 -2.85 1.40 -0.75
C LEU A 94 -2.80 2.23 0.53
N SER A 95 -1.84 3.15 0.63
CA SER A 95 -1.64 4.00 1.80
C SER A 95 -2.83 4.92 2.07
N SER A 96 -3.55 5.34 1.02
CA SER A 96 -4.79 6.14 1.18
C SER A 96 -5.98 5.35 1.71
N LYS A 97 -5.89 4.01 1.87
CA LYS A 97 -6.98 3.18 2.40
C LYS A 97 -7.08 3.20 3.92
N SER A 98 -6.04 3.62 4.64
CA SER A 98 -6.06 3.73 6.10
C SER A 98 -4.88 4.56 6.60
N GLU A 99 -5.11 5.39 7.61
CA GLU A 99 -4.04 6.15 8.30
C GLU A 99 -2.90 5.24 8.80
N VAL A 100 -3.23 4.03 9.26
CA VAL A 100 -2.22 3.04 9.70
C VAL A 100 -1.33 2.62 8.55
N LEU A 101 -1.89 2.40 7.35
CA LEU A 101 -1.12 2.05 6.16
C LEU A 101 -0.20 3.20 5.74
N ALA A 102 -0.73 4.43 5.73
CA ALA A 102 0.06 5.62 5.45
C ALA A 102 1.22 5.79 6.44
N SER A 103 0.95 5.67 7.75
CA SER A 103 1.96 5.79 8.80
C SER A 103 3.05 4.73 8.68
N VAL A 104 2.69 3.46 8.47
CA VAL A 104 3.66 2.38 8.29
C VAL A 104 4.50 2.62 7.04
N TYR A 105 3.88 2.96 5.90
CA TYR A 105 4.61 3.16 4.65
C TYR A 105 5.55 4.37 4.71
N VAL A 106 5.07 5.52 5.16
CA VAL A 106 5.88 6.74 5.29
C VAL A 106 7.02 6.51 6.28
N SER A 107 6.76 5.86 7.43
CA SER A 107 7.80 5.56 8.40
C SER A 107 8.91 4.69 7.80
N GLU A 108 8.54 3.61 7.09
CA GLU A 108 9.51 2.73 6.46
C GLU A 108 10.26 3.43 5.32
N LEU A 109 9.53 4.14 4.44
CA LEU A 109 10.10 4.86 3.30
C LEU A 109 11.18 5.85 3.74
N PHE A 110 10.94 6.61 4.81
CA PHE A 110 11.90 7.60 5.31
C PHE A 110 13.02 6.98 6.15
N LYS A 111 12.83 5.80 6.73
CA LYS A 111 13.88 5.07 7.45
C LYS A 111 14.85 4.35 6.51
N THR A 112 14.31 3.71 5.49
CA THR A 112 15.09 2.76 4.68
C THR A 112 15.22 3.18 3.23
N GLY A 113 14.41 4.12 2.72
CA GLY A 113 14.29 4.33 1.27
C GLY A 113 15.54 4.81 0.56
N LEU A 114 16.40 5.58 1.24
CA LEU A 114 17.71 5.95 0.71
C LEU A 114 18.77 4.84 0.86
N LEU A 115 18.49 3.83 1.69
CA LEU A 115 19.37 2.70 1.99
C LEU A 115 18.98 1.42 1.22
N GLN A 116 17.78 1.35 0.65
CA GLN A 116 17.32 0.18 -0.08
C GLN A 116 18.10 0.04 -1.39
N PRO A 117 18.80 -1.09 -1.62
CA PRO A 117 19.40 -1.36 -2.91
C PRO A 117 18.28 -1.57 -3.94
N CYS A 118 18.42 -0.96 -5.12
CA CYS A 118 17.51 -1.22 -6.22
C CYS A 118 17.43 -2.72 -6.50
N THR A 119 16.22 -3.19 -6.80
CA THR A 119 15.98 -4.55 -7.31
C THR A 119 16.69 -4.81 -8.65
N THR A 120 17.20 -3.77 -9.29
CA THR A 120 18.13 -3.81 -10.42
C THR A 120 19.47 -3.18 -10.01
N ALA A 121 20.53 -4.00 -9.96
CA ALA A 121 21.86 -3.54 -9.60
C ALA A 121 22.33 -2.40 -10.53
N CYS A 122 22.48 -1.18 -10.01
CA CYS A 122 23.45 -0.15 -10.43
C CYS A 122 23.21 1.17 -9.67
N SER A 123 24.26 1.72 -9.06
CA SER A 123 24.42 3.12 -8.60
C SER A 123 23.50 3.65 -7.46
N LEU A 124 24.12 4.36 -6.50
CA LEU A 124 23.47 5.16 -5.45
C LEU A 124 22.46 6.19 -6.01
N SER A 125 22.64 6.64 -7.25
CA SER A 125 21.71 7.58 -7.90
C SER A 125 20.31 6.99 -8.16
N TYR A 126 20.17 5.66 -8.15
CA TYR A 126 18.88 5.01 -8.41
C TYR A 126 18.04 4.83 -7.15
N SER A 127 18.66 4.63 -5.97
CA SER A 127 17.90 4.56 -4.70
C SER A 127 17.28 5.91 -4.36
N GLU A 128 18.01 7.00 -4.57
CA GLU A 128 17.48 8.37 -4.46
C GLU A 128 16.29 8.60 -5.40
N ARG A 129 16.42 8.15 -6.66
CA ARG A 129 15.34 8.28 -7.65
C ARG A 129 14.09 7.51 -7.26
N GLU A 130 14.22 6.24 -6.85
CA GLU A 130 13.06 5.44 -6.43
C GLU A 130 12.42 6.01 -5.15
N PHE A 131 13.22 6.47 -4.19
CA PHE A 131 12.71 7.18 -3.01
C PHE A 131 11.90 8.42 -3.41
N VAL A 132 12.43 9.27 -4.27
CA VAL A 132 11.75 10.49 -4.75
C VAL A 132 10.47 10.15 -5.50
N GLU A 133 10.47 9.13 -6.36
CA GLU A 133 9.27 8.67 -7.06
C GLU A 133 8.18 8.19 -6.09
N ARG A 134 8.56 7.41 -5.07
CA ARG A 134 7.64 6.94 -4.03
C ARG A 134 7.07 8.10 -3.21
N VAL A 135 7.87 9.10 -2.86
CA VAL A 135 7.39 10.30 -2.18
C VAL A 135 6.46 11.11 -3.10
N ALA A 136 6.83 11.32 -4.36
CA ALA A 136 6.02 12.07 -5.32
C ALA A 136 4.64 11.41 -5.54
N THR A 137 4.59 10.08 -5.64
CA THR A 137 3.31 9.36 -5.76
C THR A 137 2.44 9.44 -4.50
N LEU A 138 3.04 9.59 -3.31
CA LEU A 138 2.32 9.83 -2.06
C LEU A 138 1.72 11.24 -1.99
N VAL A 139 2.42 12.25 -2.52
CA VAL A 139 1.90 13.63 -2.60
C VAL A 139 0.62 13.71 -3.45
N LEU A 140 0.48 12.82 -4.44
CA LEU A 140 -0.70 12.77 -5.32
C LEU A 140 -1.91 12.04 -4.71
N GLN A 141 -1.81 11.52 -3.48
CA GLN A 141 -2.91 10.77 -2.86
C GLN A 141 -3.98 11.70 -2.24
N PRO A 142 -5.23 11.23 -2.13
CA PRO A 142 -6.32 12.01 -1.51
C PRO A 142 -6.11 12.28 -0.01
N GLU A 143 -6.97 13.13 0.56
CA GLU A 143 -6.93 13.62 1.94
C GLU A 143 -6.66 12.51 2.98
N GLY A 144 -5.80 12.79 3.95
CA GLY A 144 -5.39 11.90 5.05
C GLY A 144 -3.96 11.34 4.95
N VAL A 145 -3.41 11.17 3.74
CA VAL A 145 -1.97 10.81 3.59
C VAL A 145 -1.07 12.02 3.90
N GLU A 146 -1.54 13.21 3.56
CA GLU A 146 -0.82 14.47 3.73
C GLU A 146 -0.45 14.76 5.21
N ASP A 147 -1.36 14.43 6.14
CA ASP A 147 -1.18 14.64 7.58
C ASP A 147 0.00 13.81 8.14
N VAL A 148 0.27 12.67 7.52
CA VAL A 148 1.39 11.79 7.87
C VAL A 148 2.66 12.18 7.11
N LEU A 149 2.52 12.56 5.83
CA LEU A 149 3.65 12.83 4.94
C LEU A 149 4.34 14.16 5.25
N LYS A 150 3.60 15.24 5.50
CA LYS A 150 4.17 16.57 5.76
C LYS A 150 5.17 16.57 6.92
N PRO A 151 4.87 16.00 8.11
CA PRO A 151 5.83 15.96 9.22
C PRO A 151 7.05 15.07 8.94
N ALA A 152 6.98 14.12 8.01
CA ALA A 152 8.12 13.32 7.59
C ALA A 152 9.02 14.10 6.62
N LEU A 153 8.42 14.82 5.67
CA LEU A 153 9.14 15.67 4.72
C LEU A 153 9.98 16.73 5.41
N THR A 154 9.47 17.39 6.45
CA THR A 154 10.21 18.43 7.20
C THR A 154 11.46 17.91 7.90
N LYS A 155 11.55 16.60 8.14
CA LYS A 155 12.71 15.93 8.76
C LYS A 155 13.73 15.43 7.74
N LEU A 156 13.42 15.51 6.45
CA LEU A 156 14.32 15.11 5.38
C LEU A 156 15.53 16.06 5.31
N ASP A 157 16.65 15.56 4.81
CA ASP A 157 17.84 16.38 4.57
C ASP A 157 17.50 17.62 3.70
N PRO A 158 17.91 18.84 4.11
CA PRO A 158 17.60 20.06 3.38
C PRO A 158 18.04 20.06 1.91
N HIS A 159 19.14 19.37 1.57
CA HIS A 159 19.59 19.22 0.19
C HIS A 159 18.56 18.44 -0.63
N LEU A 160 18.05 17.33 -0.11
CA LEU A 160 17.02 16.54 -0.80
C LEU A 160 15.70 17.29 -0.91
N GLN A 161 15.31 18.05 0.12
CA GLN A 161 14.15 18.93 0.09
C GLN A 161 14.25 19.96 -1.04
N GLN A 162 15.42 20.60 -1.19
CA GLN A 162 15.65 21.62 -2.21
C GLN A 162 15.74 21.04 -3.62
N VAL A 163 16.48 19.94 -3.80
CA VAL A 163 16.76 19.35 -5.12
C VAL A 163 15.53 18.67 -5.72
N TYR A 164 14.75 17.96 -4.90
CA TYR A 164 13.70 17.08 -5.42
C TYR A 164 12.27 17.55 -5.13
N PHE A 165 12.08 18.38 -4.11
CA PHE A 165 10.74 18.77 -3.65
C PHE A 165 10.50 20.28 -3.72
N ASN A 166 11.49 21.07 -4.15
CA ASN A 166 11.43 22.55 -4.25
C ASN A 166 10.84 23.19 -2.99
N VAL A 167 11.15 22.64 -1.82
CA VAL A 167 10.71 23.25 -0.54
C VAL A 167 11.63 24.43 -0.31
N ASP A 168 11.08 25.65 -0.36
CA ASP A 168 11.82 26.86 0.00
C ASP A 168 12.30 26.73 1.45
N SER A 169 13.58 26.45 1.64
CA SER A 169 14.23 26.40 2.96
C SER A 169 14.45 27.80 3.56
N SER A 170 13.72 28.81 3.06
CA SER A 170 13.80 30.17 3.57
C SER A 170 13.11 30.22 4.94
N PRO A 171 13.83 30.50 6.04
CA PRO A 171 13.16 30.77 7.29
C PRO A 171 12.35 32.05 7.08
N HIS A 172 11.03 31.96 7.24
CA HIS A 172 10.19 33.15 7.33
C HIS A 172 10.79 34.07 8.39
N ARG A 173 11.20 35.27 7.96
CA ARG A 173 11.56 36.40 8.82
C ARG A 173 10.36 36.85 9.63
#